data_AF-A0A7S0WC45-F1
#
_entry.id   AF-A0A7S0WC45-F1
#
_cell.length_a   1.000
_cell.length_b   1.000
_cell.length_c   1.000
_cell.angle_alpha   90.00
_cell.angle_beta   90.00
_cell.angle_gamma   90.00
#
_symmetry.space_group_name_H-M   'P 1'
#
loop_
_entity.id
_entity.type
_entity.pdbx_description
1 polymer ?
#
loop_
_entity_poly.entity_id
_entity_poly.type
_entity_poly.pdbx_seq_one_letter_code
_entity_poly.pdbx_strand_id
1 'polypeptide(L)'
;PSQSPGATKMLIDASKHLRGVVHPLAGLIGVTAISGAYVAGMDAGRAYNTFPLMGGKVIPDEYWAQWEQKGWRNFFENTAAVQFDHRVLALTTLTAVSAVWLGHRGSSALH
;
A
#
# COMPACT_ATOMS: atom_id res chain seq x y z
N PRO A 1 -32.19 24.80 -20.76
CA PRO A 1 -31.76 24.11 -19.51
C PRO A 1 -30.56 24.84 -18.88
N SER A 2 -30.82 25.83 -18.04
CA SER A 2 -29.77 26.49 -17.24
C SER A 2 -29.33 25.52 -16.16
N GLN A 3 -28.11 24.98 -16.28
CA GLN A 3 -27.50 24.26 -15.15
C GLN A 3 -27.42 25.24 -13.98
N SER A 4 -28.09 24.93 -12.86
CA SER A 4 -28.10 25.85 -11.72
C SER A 4 -26.68 25.99 -11.17
N PRO A 5 -26.24 27.19 -10.74
CA PRO A 5 -24.91 27.41 -10.17
C PRO A 5 -24.57 26.45 -9.01
N GLY A 6 -25.59 25.90 -8.33
CA GLY A 6 -25.44 24.88 -7.28
C GLY A 6 -25.00 23.52 -7.82
N ALA A 7 -25.56 23.05 -8.94
CA ALA A 7 -25.21 21.76 -9.54
C ALA A 7 -23.73 21.71 -9.98
N THR A 8 -23.25 22.79 -10.58
CA THR A 8 -21.83 22.92 -10.98
C THR A 8 -20.89 22.88 -9.77
N LYS A 9 -21.23 23.56 -8.68
CA LYS A 9 -20.42 23.53 -7.44
C LYS A 9 -20.38 22.14 -6.81
N MET A 10 -21.53 21.45 -6.75
CA MET A 10 -21.60 20.08 -6.25
C MET A 10 -20.72 19.12 -7.05
N LEU A 11 -20.74 19.21 -8.38
CA LEU A 11 -19.88 18.39 -9.25
C LEU A 11 -18.40 18.68 -9.05
N ILE A 12 -18.03 19.95 -8.87
CA ILE A 12 -16.64 20.36 -8.60
C ILE A 12 -16.17 19.83 -7.25
N ASP A 13 -16.99 19.92 -6.20
CA ASP A 13 -16.63 19.48 -4.86
C ASP A 13 -16.57 17.95 -4.77
N ALA A 14 -17.50 17.24 -5.41
CA ALA A 14 -17.45 15.79 -5.57
C ALA A 14 -16.17 15.35 -6.32
N SER A 15 -15.81 16.07 -7.39
CA SER A 15 -14.58 15.79 -8.15
C SER A 15 -13.32 16.03 -7.32
N LYS A 16 -13.27 17.09 -6.52
CA LYS A 16 -12.14 17.37 -5.61
C LYS A 16 -12.01 16.30 -4.54
N HIS A 17 -13.13 15.89 -3.94
CA HIS A 17 -13.15 14.83 -2.94
C HIS A 17 -12.65 13.50 -3.52
N LEU A 18 -13.16 13.12 -4.70
CA LEU A 18 -12.72 11.92 -5.41
C LEU A 18 -11.21 11.96 -5.71
N ARG A 19 -10.71 13.09 -6.22
CA ARG A 19 -9.27 13.26 -6.50
C ARG A 19 -8.43 13.11 -5.23
N GLY A 20 -8.89 13.68 -4.11
CA GLY A 20 -8.22 13.61 -2.82
C GLY A 20 -8.10 12.19 -2.26
N VAL A 21 -9.00 11.27 -2.65
CA VAL A 21 -8.96 9.86 -2.24
C VAL A 21 -8.21 8.99 -3.26
N VAL A 22 -8.45 9.20 -4.56
CA VAL A 22 -7.91 8.33 -5.62
C VAL A 22 -6.41 8.51 -5.82
N HIS A 23 -5.89 9.74 -5.78
CA HIS A 23 -4.46 9.99 -6.00
C HIS A 23 -3.56 9.31 -4.96
N PRO A 24 -3.79 9.48 -3.64
CA PRO A 24 -2.96 8.81 -2.65
C PRO A 24 -3.12 7.29 -2.68
N LEU A 25 -4.33 6.77 -2.95
CA LEU A 25 -4.56 5.33 -3.06
C LEU A 25 -3.81 4.73 -4.25
N ALA A 26 -3.87 5.39 -5.42
CA ALA A 26 -3.12 4.97 -6.60
C ALA A 26 -1.60 5.03 -6.37
N GLY A 27 -1.12 6.06 -5.68
CA GLY A 27 0.29 6.15 -5.27
C GLY A 27 0.72 4.99 -4.37
N LEU A 28 -0.09 4.67 -3.35
CA LEU A 28 0.19 3.56 -2.42
C LEU A 28 0.19 2.19 -3.13
N ILE A 29 -0.75 1.95 -4.04
CA ILE A 29 -0.78 0.76 -4.87
C ILE A 29 0.47 0.69 -5.75
N GLY A 30 0.87 1.80 -6.38
CA GLY A 30 2.06 1.87 -7.22
C GLY A 30 3.34 1.56 -6.44
N VAL A 31 3.50 2.13 -5.25
CA VAL A 31 4.64 1.84 -4.36
C VAL A 31 4.68 0.36 -3.96
N THR A 32 3.52 -0.22 -3.64
CA THR A 32 3.42 -1.65 -3.30
C THR A 32 3.80 -2.54 -4.47
N ALA A 33 3.38 -2.19 -5.69
CA ALA A 33 3.73 -2.92 -6.90
C ALA A 33 5.23 -2.85 -7.21
N ILE A 34 5.85 -1.66 -7.08
CA ILE A 34 7.29 -1.46 -7.23
C ILE A 34 8.05 -2.31 -6.20
N SER A 35 7.65 -2.28 -4.93
CA SER A 35 8.23 -3.11 -3.87
C SER A 35 8.13 -4.61 -4.20
N GLY A 36 7.02 -5.05 -4.80
CA GLY A 36 6.87 -6.43 -5.28
C GLY A 36 7.84 -6.82 -6.40
N ALA A 37 8.21 -5.88 -7.27
CA ALA A 37 9.25 -6.11 -8.28
C ALA A 37 10.63 -6.33 -7.64
N TYR A 38 10.97 -5.62 -6.56
CA TYR A 38 12.19 -5.88 -5.80
C TYR A 38 12.18 -7.27 -5.15
N VAL A 39 11.04 -7.68 -4.55
CA VAL A 39 10.85 -9.03 -4.00
C VAL A 39 11.12 -10.10 -5.04
N ALA A 40 10.55 -9.95 -6.24
CA ALA A 40 10.73 -10.89 -7.34
C ALA A 40 12.19 -10.91 -7.83
N GLY A 41 12.83 -9.73 -7.93
CA GLY A 41 14.22 -9.61 -8.38
C GLY A 41 15.25 -10.24 -7.44
N MET A 42 14.96 -10.34 -6.14
CA MET A 42 15.87 -10.94 -5.15
C MET A 42 15.45 -12.34 -4.69
N ASP A 43 14.48 -12.96 -5.35
CA ASP A 43 13.89 -14.25 -4.94
C ASP A 43 13.42 -14.28 -3.47
N ALA A 44 13.12 -13.11 -2.90
CA ALA A 44 12.76 -12.93 -1.49
C ALA A 44 11.46 -13.66 -1.14
N GLY A 45 10.57 -13.78 -2.13
CA GLY A 45 9.31 -14.52 -2.06
C GLY A 45 9.48 -16.01 -1.80
N ARG A 46 10.57 -16.61 -2.29
CA ARG A 46 10.88 -18.02 -2.10
C ARG A 46 11.62 -18.25 -0.79
N ALA A 47 12.51 -17.33 -0.42
CA ALA A 47 13.31 -17.40 0.81
C ALA A 47 12.45 -17.24 2.07
N TYR A 48 11.47 -16.33 2.05
CA TYR A 48 10.58 -16.05 3.17
C TYR A 48 9.12 -16.22 2.75
N ASN A 49 8.66 -17.48 2.75
CA ASN A 49 7.32 -17.89 2.31
C ASN A 49 6.31 -18.09 3.46
N THR A 50 6.76 -18.19 4.71
CA THR A 50 5.89 -18.35 5.87
C THR A 50 5.24 -17.02 6.26
N PHE A 51 3.96 -17.02 6.64
CA PHE A 51 3.20 -15.86 7.09
C PHE A 51 2.30 -16.24 8.28
N PRO A 52 2.15 -15.40 9.32
CA PRO A 52 2.70 -14.05 9.50
C PRO A 52 4.18 -14.02 9.92
N LEU A 53 4.71 -15.16 10.37
CA LEU A 53 6.10 -15.29 10.80
C LEU A 53 7.02 -15.51 9.59
N MET A 54 8.07 -14.71 9.43
CA MET A 54 9.21 -14.97 8.55
C MET A 54 10.29 -15.73 9.31
N GLY A 55 10.54 -16.99 8.94
CA GLY A 55 11.60 -17.77 9.61
C GLY A 55 11.37 -17.98 11.11
N GLY A 56 10.10 -17.98 11.56
CA GLY A 56 9.73 -18.17 12.97
C GLY A 56 9.57 -16.89 13.80
N LYS A 57 9.83 -15.70 13.23
CA LYS A 57 9.63 -14.39 13.88
C LYS A 57 8.79 -13.46 13.01
N VAL A 58 8.10 -12.48 13.61
CA VAL A 58 7.32 -11.50 12.83
C VAL A 58 8.26 -10.58 12.03
N ILE A 59 9.32 -10.11 12.70
CA ILE A 59 10.44 -9.42 12.07
C ILE A 59 11.63 -10.37 12.13
N PRO A 60 12.16 -10.83 10.98
CA PRO A 60 13.34 -11.69 10.95
C PRO A 60 14.55 -10.96 11.54
N ASP A 61 15.44 -11.65 12.27
CA ASP A 61 16.65 -11.00 12.82
C ASP A 61 17.57 -10.52 11.69
N GLU A 62 17.49 -11.20 10.54
CA GLU A 62 18.16 -10.87 9.29
C GLU A 62 17.73 -9.51 8.75
N TYR A 63 16.58 -8.96 9.19
CA TYR A 63 16.12 -7.63 8.81
C TYR A 63 17.16 -6.56 9.14
N TRP A 64 17.85 -6.67 10.27
CA TRP A 64 18.85 -5.68 10.71
C TRP A 64 20.30 -6.14 10.53
N ALA A 65 20.51 -7.38 10.09
CA ALA A 65 21.84 -7.99 10.03
C ALA A 65 22.83 -7.25 9.13
N GLN A 66 22.35 -6.51 8.12
CA GLN A 66 23.20 -5.73 7.21
C GLN A 66 23.10 -4.21 7.43
N TRP A 67 22.46 -3.77 8.53
CA TRP A 67 22.22 -2.35 8.78
C TRP A 67 23.52 -1.54 8.88
N GLU A 68 24.53 -2.06 9.57
CA GLU A 68 25.81 -1.36 9.75
C GLU A 68 26.58 -1.15 8.43
N GLN A 69 26.39 -2.05 7.45
CA GLN A 69 27.08 -2.02 6.17
C GLN A 69 26.30 -1.24 5.10
N LYS A 70 24.97 -1.37 5.09
CA LYS A 70 24.10 -0.87 4.02
C LYS A 70 23.26 0.34 4.44
N GLY A 71 23.06 0.56 5.74
CA GLY A 71 22.19 1.60 6.28
C GLY A 71 20.81 1.58 5.59
N TRP A 72 20.41 2.71 5.03
CA TRP A 72 19.15 2.86 4.28
C TRP A 72 19.01 1.94 3.05
N ARG A 73 20.12 1.49 2.45
CA ARG A 73 20.08 0.54 1.32
C ARG A 73 19.64 -0.85 1.76
N ASN A 74 19.68 -1.15 3.07
CA ASN A 74 19.18 -2.41 3.62
C ASN A 74 17.72 -2.66 3.22
N PHE A 75 16.87 -1.64 3.19
CA PHE A 75 15.46 -1.76 2.77
C PHE A 75 15.27 -2.18 1.30
N PHE A 76 16.31 -2.07 0.46
CA PHE A 76 16.26 -2.40 -0.96
C PHE A 76 17.15 -3.58 -1.36
N GLU A 77 18.16 -3.90 -0.55
CA GLU A 77 19.20 -4.88 -0.88
C GLU A 77 19.28 -6.05 0.10
N ASN A 78 18.48 -6.04 1.15
CA ASN A 78 18.34 -7.16 2.08
C ASN A 78 17.05 -7.92 1.76
N THR A 79 17.18 -9.19 1.40
CA THR A 79 16.06 -10.06 1.03
C THR A 79 14.99 -10.13 2.13
N ALA A 80 15.40 -10.18 3.40
CA ALA A 80 14.48 -10.24 4.53
C ALA A 80 13.74 -8.89 4.70
N ALA A 81 14.47 -7.78 4.56
CA ALA A 81 13.88 -6.45 4.68
C ALA A 81 12.89 -6.14 3.56
N VAL A 82 13.27 -6.42 2.33
CA VAL A 82 12.44 -6.15 1.15
C VAL A 82 11.15 -6.95 1.17
N GLN A 83 11.23 -8.24 1.55
CA GLN A 83 10.04 -9.06 1.69
C GLN A 83 9.13 -8.55 2.81
N PHE A 84 9.70 -8.15 3.95
CA PHE A 84 8.93 -7.67 5.09
C PHE A 84 8.23 -6.35 4.73
N ASP A 85 8.97 -5.40 4.18
CA ASP A 85 8.46 -4.09 3.77
C ASP A 85 7.36 -4.26 2.71
N HIS A 86 7.54 -5.16 1.74
CA HIS A 86 6.50 -5.48 0.75
C HIS A 86 5.21 -6.00 1.40
N ARG A 87 5.31 -6.90 2.38
CA ARG A 87 4.12 -7.42 3.09
C ARG A 87 3.42 -6.33 3.88
N VAL A 88 4.16 -5.45 4.55
CA VAL A 88 3.58 -4.31 5.29
C VAL A 88 2.88 -3.36 4.33
N LEU A 89 3.49 -3.04 3.18
CA LEU A 89 2.88 -2.23 2.13
C LEU A 89 1.63 -2.89 1.55
N ALA A 90 1.66 -4.20 1.32
CA ALA A 90 0.51 -4.95 0.82
C ALA A 90 -0.67 -4.94 1.80
N LEU A 91 -0.42 -5.17 3.09
CA LEU A 91 -1.46 -5.11 4.14
C LEU A 91 -2.02 -3.69 4.30
N THR A 92 -1.16 -2.67 4.24
CA THR A 92 -1.57 -1.27 4.31
C THR A 92 -2.44 -0.91 3.11
N THR A 93 -2.03 -1.30 1.91
CA THR A 93 -2.80 -1.10 0.66
C THR A 93 -4.14 -1.80 0.72
N LEU A 94 -4.16 -3.07 1.13
CA LEU A 94 -5.39 -3.85 1.25
C LEU A 94 -6.37 -3.19 2.24
N THR A 95 -5.86 -2.73 3.38
CA THR A 95 -6.65 -2.04 4.39
C THR A 95 -7.20 -0.72 3.85
N ALA A 96 -6.36 0.08 3.19
CA ALA A 96 -6.77 1.36 2.60
C ALA A 96 -7.84 1.18 1.51
N VAL A 97 -7.65 0.24 0.59
CA VAL A 97 -8.63 -0.10 -0.46
C VAL A 97 -9.94 -0.57 0.17
N SER A 98 -9.87 -1.45 1.17
CA SER A 98 -11.05 -1.97 1.87
C SER A 98 -11.81 -0.86 2.62
N ALA A 99 -11.10 0.06 3.28
CA ALA A 99 -11.71 1.19 3.98
C ALA A 99 -12.44 2.13 3.02
N VAL A 100 -11.82 2.46 1.87
CA VAL A 100 -12.45 3.28 0.83
C VAL A 100 -13.69 2.58 0.27
N TRP A 101 -13.60 1.28 0.01
CA TRP A 101 -14.71 0.51 -0.53
C TRP A 101 -15.88 0.38 0.45
N LEU A 102 -15.60 0.10 1.73
CA LEU A 102 -16.62 0.05 2.79
C LEU A 102 -17.27 1.42 3.01
N GLY A 103 -16.49 2.50 3.00
CA GLY A 103 -17.01 3.87 3.11
C GLY A 103 -17.96 4.24 1.95
N HIS A 104 -17.66 3.78 0.74
CA HIS A 104 -18.53 3.99 -0.42
C HIS A 104 -19.82 3.15 -0.32
N ARG A 105 -19.73 1.90 0.15
CA ARG A 105 -20.90 1.03 0.35
C ARG A 105 -21.83 1.50 1.47
N GLY A 106 -21.27 1.94 2.60
CA GLY A 106 -22.05 2.48 3.71
C GLY A 106 -22.88 3.71 3.30
N SER A 107 -22.35 4.54 2.41
CA SER A 107 -23.05 5.69 1.85
C SER A 107 -24.24 5.30 0.94
N SER A 108 -24.20 4.10 0.33
CA SER A 108 -25.28 3.61 -0.55
C SER A 108 -26.39 2.88 0.22
N ALA A 109 -26.13 2.43 1.45
CA ALA A 109 -27.10 1.70 2.27
C ALA A 109 -27.98 2.60 3.16
N LEU A 110 -27.74 3.92 3.15
CA LEU A 110 -28.48 4.92 3.91
C LEU A 110 -29.44 5.77 3.04
N HIS A 111 -29.68 5.34 1.79
CA HIS A 111 -30.61 5.97 0.84
C HIS A 111 -31.71 5.00 0.43
#